data_AF-A0A219AR08-F1
#
_entry.id   AF-A0A219AR08-F1
#
_cell.length_a   1.000
_cell.length_b   1.000
_cell.length_c   1.000
_cell.angle_alpha   90.00
_cell.angle_beta   90.00
_cell.angle_gamma   90.00
#
_symmetry.space_group_name_H-M   'P 1'
#
loop_
_entity.id
_entity.type
_entity.pdbx_description
1 polymer ?
#
loop_
_entity_poly.entity_id
_entity_poly.type
_entity_poly.pdbx_seq_one_letter_code
_entity_poly.pdbx_strand_id
1 'polypeptide(L)'
;MSTSSLVPDLHDSAQSAVERWIDPQTNLPKFQRKCDSNLEERTVAAMELFRAFYPSITKASKALSVPYKRLWSRLQGCHPKSENGGNRSLFQPAEEREILC
;
A
#
# COMPACT_ATOMS: atom_id res chain seq x y z
N MET A 1 -38.17 6.89 -5.51
CA MET A 1 -36.94 6.73 -6.31
C MET A 1 -35.88 7.65 -5.73
N SER A 2 -34.85 7.11 -5.06
CA SER A 2 -33.61 7.83 -4.75
C SER A 2 -32.51 6.81 -4.55
N THR A 3 -31.77 6.55 -5.62
CA THR A 3 -30.48 5.86 -5.61
C THR A 3 -29.40 6.89 -5.34
N SER A 4 -28.61 6.73 -4.27
CA SER A 4 -27.25 7.26 -4.20
C SER A 4 -26.47 6.50 -3.14
N SER A 5 -25.68 5.55 -3.65
CA SER A 5 -24.69 4.78 -2.91
C SER A 5 -23.63 5.72 -2.34
N LEU A 6 -23.47 5.72 -1.02
CA LEU A 6 -22.30 6.27 -0.34
C LEU A 6 -21.17 5.24 -0.45
N VAL A 7 -20.37 5.34 -1.51
CA VAL A 7 -19.03 4.74 -1.54
C VAL A 7 -18.09 5.84 -1.08
N PRO A 8 -17.48 5.76 0.12
CA PRO A 8 -16.53 6.77 0.56
C PRO A 8 -15.38 6.88 -0.44
N ASP A 9 -15.10 8.12 -0.78
CA ASP A 9 -14.29 8.60 -1.87
C ASP A 9 -12.88 7.99 -1.94
N LEU A 10 -12.59 7.33 -3.05
CA LEU A 10 -11.22 6.96 -3.45
C LEU A 10 -10.27 8.19 -3.46
N HIS A 11 -10.81 9.40 -3.63
CA HIS A 11 -10.04 10.65 -3.60
C HIS A 11 -9.49 11.02 -2.22
N ASP A 12 -10.25 10.73 -1.15
CA ASP A 12 -9.88 11.07 0.22
C ASP A 12 -8.69 10.22 0.69
N SER A 13 -8.66 8.95 0.26
CA SER A 13 -7.55 8.04 0.51
C SER A 13 -6.23 8.48 -0.13
N ALA A 14 -6.29 9.14 -1.29
CA ALA A 14 -5.10 9.57 -2.03
C ALA A 14 -4.46 10.82 -1.41
N GLN A 15 -5.27 11.82 -1.03
CA GLN A 15 -4.76 13.01 -0.34
C GLN A 15 -4.21 12.66 1.04
N SER A 16 -4.90 11.77 1.77
CA SER A 16 -4.43 11.24 3.06
C SER A 16 -3.04 10.58 2.95
N ALA A 17 -2.78 9.82 1.88
CA ALA A 17 -1.47 9.18 1.69
C ALA A 17 -0.33 10.19 1.49
N VAL A 18 -0.57 11.27 0.74
CA VAL A 18 0.44 12.32 0.53
C VAL A 18 0.75 13.03 1.84
N GLU A 19 -0.27 13.45 2.59
CA GLU A 19 -0.08 14.10 3.89
C GLU A 19 0.62 13.19 4.90
N ARG A 20 0.33 11.88 4.86
CA ARG A 20 0.92 10.90 5.75
C ARG A 20 2.41 10.70 5.46
N TRP A 21 2.78 10.47 4.20
CA TRP A 21 4.11 9.98 3.84
C TRP A 21 5.06 11.04 3.27
N ILE A 22 4.54 12.14 2.70
CA ILE A 22 5.33 13.23 2.13
C ILE A 22 5.39 14.39 3.12
N ASP A 23 6.59 14.93 3.31
CA ASP A 23 6.77 16.20 4.01
C ASP A 23 6.40 17.37 3.07
N PRO A 24 5.39 18.19 3.43
CA PRO A 24 4.93 19.28 2.58
C PRO A 24 5.99 20.35 2.33
N GLN A 25 7.00 20.48 3.20
CA GLN A 25 8.06 21.48 3.02
C GLN A 25 9.09 21.04 2.00
N THR A 26 9.45 19.75 2.00
CA THR A 26 10.54 19.22 1.17
C THR A 26 10.04 18.49 -0.08
N ASN A 27 8.75 18.14 -0.13
CA ASN A 27 8.16 17.22 -1.13
C ASN A 27 8.89 15.86 -1.19
N LEU A 28 9.55 15.48 -0.10
CA LEU A 28 10.27 14.21 0.02
C LEU A 28 9.54 13.27 0.99
N PRO A 29 9.73 11.96 0.86
CA PRO A 29 9.20 11.03 1.83
C PRO A 29 9.81 11.22 3.22
N LYS A 30 9.00 11.14 4.28
CA LYS A 30 9.40 11.35 5.70
C LYS A 30 10.40 10.33 6.27
N PHE A 31 10.91 9.40 5.46
CA PHE A 31 11.83 8.35 5.91
C PHE A 31 13.27 8.88 6.01
N GLN A 32 13.73 9.18 7.23
CA GLN A 32 15.07 9.72 7.48
C GLN A 32 16.22 8.73 7.16
N ARG A 33 16.05 7.45 7.50
CA ARG A 33 17.02 6.39 7.20
C ARG A 33 16.32 5.26 6.46
N LYS A 34 16.99 4.69 5.47
CA LYS A 34 16.46 3.59 4.66
C LYS A 34 17.22 2.32 5.03
N CYS A 35 16.59 1.44 5.81
CA CYS A 35 17.19 0.20 6.31
C CYS A 35 16.20 -0.97 6.17
N ASP A 36 16.66 -2.20 6.38
CA ASP A 36 15.81 -3.38 6.20
C ASP A 36 14.66 -3.43 7.19
N SER A 37 14.86 -2.91 8.41
CA SER A 37 13.82 -2.85 9.45
C SER A 37 12.61 -1.99 9.07
N ASN A 38 12.76 -1.02 8.17
CA ASN A 38 11.65 -0.18 7.69
C ASN A 38 11.28 -0.44 6.23
N LEU A 39 11.79 -1.53 5.64
CA LEU A 39 11.49 -1.91 4.26
C LEU A 39 9.98 -2.15 4.06
N GLU A 40 9.30 -2.72 5.04
CA GLU A 40 7.87 -3.02 4.96
C GLU A 40 7.03 -1.74 4.98
N GLU A 41 7.27 -0.85 5.95
CA GLU A 41 6.61 0.45 6.04
C GLU A 41 6.80 1.27 4.76
N ARG A 42 8.03 1.28 4.22
CA ARG A 42 8.32 1.95 2.94
C ARG A 42 7.61 1.28 1.76
N THR A 43 7.38 -0.04 1.81
CA THR A 43 6.61 -0.74 0.77
C THR A 43 5.16 -0.32 0.79
N VAL A 44 4.55 -0.20 1.97
CA VAL A 44 3.17 0.31 2.15
C VAL A 44 3.09 1.77 1.67
N ALA A 45 4.00 2.63 2.13
CA ALA A 45 4.06 4.02 1.69
C ALA A 45 4.22 4.15 0.17
N ALA A 46 5.03 3.29 -0.46
CA ALA A 46 5.23 3.31 -1.91
C ALA A 46 4.00 2.85 -2.68
N MET A 47 3.23 1.92 -2.13
CA MET A 47 1.97 1.47 -2.70
C MET A 47 0.92 2.58 -2.66
N GLU A 48 0.78 3.23 -1.50
CA GLU A 48 -0.17 4.33 -1.32
C GLU A 48 0.20 5.55 -2.17
N LEU A 49 1.47 5.96 -2.16
CA LEU A 49 1.95 7.08 -2.97
C LEU A 49 1.98 6.77 -4.47
N PHE A 50 2.09 5.52 -4.90
CA PHE A 50 1.93 5.19 -6.32
C PHE A 50 0.50 5.47 -6.80
N ARG A 51 -0.51 5.23 -5.96
CA ARG A 51 -1.90 5.49 -6.32
C ARG A 51 -2.24 6.98 -6.31
N ALA A 52 -1.53 7.77 -5.52
CA ALA A 52 -1.89 9.16 -5.24
C ALA A 52 -0.94 10.23 -5.82
N PHE A 53 0.36 9.94 -5.95
CA PHE A 53 1.41 10.96 -6.13
C PHE A 53 2.41 10.64 -7.24
N TYR A 54 2.89 9.41 -7.31
CA TYR A 54 3.89 9.02 -8.30
C TYR A 54 3.23 8.44 -9.56
N PRO A 55 3.58 8.94 -10.77
CA PRO A 55 2.93 8.48 -12.01
C PRO A 55 3.36 7.09 -12.46
N SER A 56 4.29 6.44 -11.73
CA SER A 56 4.75 5.09 -12.07
C SER A 56 5.30 4.37 -10.84
N ILE A 57 5.16 3.04 -10.85
CA ILE A 57 5.73 2.13 -9.84
C ILE A 57 7.25 2.35 -9.74
N THR A 58 7.93 2.55 -10.87
CA THR A 58 9.38 2.78 -10.90
C THR A 58 9.79 4.04 -10.16
N LYS A 59 9.02 5.14 -10.28
CA LYS A 59 9.29 6.38 -9.52
C LYS A 59 9.06 6.17 -8.03
N ALA A 60 7.94 5.53 -7.64
CA ALA A 60 7.65 5.23 -6.24
C ALA A 60 8.72 4.33 -5.60
N SER A 61 9.09 3.26 -6.30
CA SER A 61 10.16 2.31 -5.91
C SER A 61 11.49 3.02 -5.70
N LYS A 62 11.90 3.93 -6.60
CA LYS A 62 13.15 4.69 -6.46
C LYS A 62 13.10 5.69 -5.31
N ALA A 63 12.03 6.49 -5.22
CA ALA A 63 11.88 7.53 -4.20
C ALA A 63 11.94 6.95 -2.79
N LEU A 64 11.23 5.84 -2.57
CA LEU A 64 11.21 5.13 -1.31
C LEU A 64 12.26 4.03 -1.20
N SER A 65 13.13 3.87 -2.20
CA SER A 65 14.19 2.84 -2.32
C SER A 65 13.74 1.41 -1.99
N VAL A 66 12.51 1.07 -2.36
CA VAL A 66 11.93 -0.27 -2.22
C VAL A 66 12.22 -1.06 -3.49
N PRO A 67 12.63 -2.34 -3.43
CA PRO A 67 12.83 -3.17 -4.63
C PRO A 67 11.56 -3.24 -5.48
N TYR A 68 11.68 -2.95 -6.78
CA TYR A 68 10.54 -2.89 -7.71
C TYR A 68 9.66 -4.14 -7.66
N LYS A 69 10.26 -5.33 -7.70
CA LYS A 69 9.53 -6.62 -7.65
C LYS A 69 8.73 -6.80 -6.36
N ARG A 70 9.26 -6.31 -5.23
CA ARG A 70 8.55 -6.34 -3.94
C ARG A 70 7.30 -5.46 -3.99
N LEU A 71 7.45 -4.23 -4.45
CA LEU A 71 6.34 -3.29 -4.59
C LEU A 71 5.28 -3.80 -5.57
N TRP A 72 5.70 -4.33 -6.72
CA TRP A 72 4.79 -4.92 -7.70
C TRP A 72 4.02 -6.11 -7.12
N SER A 73 4.68 -7.01 -6.40
CA SER A 73 4.00 -8.13 -5.72
C SER A 73 3.00 -7.65 -4.69
N ARG A 74 3.31 -6.59 -3.92
CA ARG A 74 2.39 -6.00 -2.94
C ARG A 74 1.15 -5.42 -3.61
N LEU A 75 1.32 -4.75 -4.75
CA LEU A 75 0.20 -4.22 -5.54
C LEU A 75 -0.74 -5.32 -6.05
N GLN A 76 -0.25 -6.55 -6.22
CA GLN A 76 -1.05 -7.73 -6.57
C GLN A 76 -1.76 -8.36 -5.36
N GLY A 77 -1.70 -7.74 -4.17
CA GLY A 77 -2.30 -8.25 -2.94
C GLY A 77 -1.47 -9.31 -2.22
N CYS A 78 -0.19 -9.47 -2.55
CA CYS A 78 0.69 -10.38 -1.81
C CYS A 78 1.19 -9.73 -0.51
N HIS A 79 1.06 -10.43 0.61
CA HIS A 79 1.53 -10.02 1.92
C HIS A 79 2.88 -10.68 2.28
N PRO A 80 3.64 -10.17 3.27
CA PRO A 80 4.86 -10.82 3.70
C PRO A 80 4.51 -12.14 4.36
N LYS A 81 5.40 -13.14 4.21
CA LYS A 81 5.19 -14.48 4.78
C LYS A 81 4.99 -14.48 6.30
N SER A 82 5.54 -13.49 7.00
CA SER A 82 5.37 -13.31 8.44
C SER A 82 3.93 -12.99 8.84
N GLU A 83 3.17 -12.28 8.00
CA GLU A 83 1.76 -11.96 8.25
C GLU A 83 0.85 -13.08 7.75
N ASN A 84 1.20 -13.69 6.61
CA ASN A 84 0.36 -14.71 5.98
C ASN A 84 0.65 -16.15 6.41
N GLY A 85 1.62 -16.39 7.29
CA GLY A 85 2.04 -17.75 7.68
C GLY A 85 2.49 -18.63 6.50
N GLY A 86 2.78 -18.03 5.33
CA GLY A 86 3.07 -18.74 4.09
C GLY A 86 1.87 -18.99 3.16
N ASN A 87 0.65 -18.59 3.53
CA ASN A 87 -0.55 -18.77 2.71
C ASN A 87 -0.70 -17.65 1.66
N ARG A 88 -1.25 -18.00 0.48
CA ARG A 88 -1.43 -17.04 -0.63
C ARG A 88 -2.79 -16.32 -0.60
N SER A 89 -3.75 -16.80 0.18
CA SER A 89 -5.08 -16.21 0.37
C SER A 89 -5.13 -15.31 1.59
N LEU A 90 -6.05 -14.33 1.59
CA LEU A 90 -6.30 -13.40 2.70
C LEU A 90 -6.91 -14.11 3.91
N PHE A 91 -7.67 -15.17 3.66
CA PHE A 91 -8.36 -15.99 4.65
C PHE A 91 -7.88 -17.45 4.54
N GLN A 92 -7.90 -18.16 5.67
CA GLN A 92 -7.78 -19.61 5.69
C GLN A 92 -9.01 -20.24 5.02
N PRO A 93 -8.92 -21.44 4.44
CA PRO A 93 -10.08 -22.15 3.89
C PRO A 93 -11.22 -22.39 4.91
N ALA A 94 -10.91 -22.35 6.21
CA ALA A 94 -11.91 -22.40 7.28
C ALA A 94 -12.65 -21.06 7.42
N GLU A 95 -11.93 -19.94 7.39
CA GLU A 95 -12.48 -18.59 7.47
C GLU A 95 -13.27 -18.23 6.20
N GLU A 96 -12.79 -18.63 5.01
CA GLU A 96 -13.54 -18.45 3.75
C GLU A 96 -14.89 -19.19 3.79
N ARG A 97 -14.95 -20.35 4.45
CA ARG A 97 -16.17 -21.14 4.56
C ARG A 97 -17.19 -20.44 5.45
N GLU A 98 -16.79 -19.83 6.55
CA GLU A 98 -17.69 -19.07 7.44
C GLU A 98 -18.28 -17.84 6.75
N ILE A 99 -17.55 -17.22 5.83
CA ILE A 99 -17.98 -16.01 5.10
C ILE A 99 -18.91 -16.35 3.92
N LEU A 100 -18.66 -17.47 3.23
CA LEU A 100 -19.40 -17.89 2.02
C LEU A 100 -20.59 -18.82 2.30
N CYS A 101 -20.88 -19.13 3.57
CA CYS A 101 -22.05 -19.90 4.00
C CYS A 101 -23.37 -19.25 3.58
#